data_AF-A0A532AFF0-F1
#
_entry.id   AF-A0A532AFF0-F1
#
_cell.length_a   1.000
_cell.length_b   1.000
_cell.length_c   1.000
_cell.angle_alpha   90.00
_cell.angle_beta   90.00
_cell.angle_gamma   90.00
#
_symmetry.space_group_name_H-M   'P 1'
#
loop_
_entity.id
_entity.type
_entity.pdbx_description
1 polymer ?
#
loop_
_entity_poly.entity_id
_entity_poly.type
_entity_poly.pdbx_seq_one_letter_code
_entity_poly.pdbx_strand_id
1 'polypeptide(L)' 'RRTVRGLAAFGGINAALIDALPHLEIIANFGVGYDSVDVHHAARRGIMVTNTPDVLTEEVADTALGLLINT' A
#
# COMPACT_ATOMS: atom_id res chain seq x y z
N ARG A 1 1.39 -20.18 5.07
CA ARG A 1 1.49 -19.36 3.83
C ARG A 1 0.51 -19.79 2.75
N ARG A 2 0.28 -21.10 2.52
CA ARG A 2 -0.66 -21.62 1.50
C ARG A 2 -2.15 -21.24 1.66
N THR A 3 -2.53 -20.51 2.71
CA THR A 3 -3.92 -20.13 2.98
C THR A 3 -4.12 -18.62 3.05
N VAL A 4 -3.05 -17.84 2.87
CA VAL A 4 -3.13 -16.38 2.96
C VAL A 4 -3.79 -15.84 1.71
N ARG A 5 -4.93 -15.17 1.89
CA ARG A 5 -5.73 -14.58 0.81
C ARG A 5 -5.69 -13.05 0.80
N GLY A 6 -5.36 -12.42 1.93
CA GLY A 6 -5.24 -10.97 2.04
C GLY A 6 -3.97 -10.57 2.77
N LEU A 7 -3.41 -9.42 2.38
CA LEU A 7 -2.25 -8.81 3.00
C LEU A 7 -2.59 -7.37 3.40
N ALA A 8 -2.43 -7.03 4.68
CA ALA A 8 -2.39 -5.65 5.14
C ALA A 8 -0.96 -5.15 5.01
N ALA A 9 -0.73 -4.16 4.15
CA ALA A 9 0.60 -3.70 3.78
C ALA A 9 0.95 -2.38 4.49
N PHE A 10 2.13 -2.36 5.07
CA PHE A 10 2.82 -1.14 5.50
C PHE A 10 4.29 -1.28 5.08
N GLY A 11 4.69 -0.58 4.01
CA GLY A 11 6.03 -0.68 3.43
C GLY A 11 6.15 -1.64 2.24
N GLY A 12 7.37 -2.07 1.94
CA GLY A 12 7.75 -2.73 0.68
C GLY A 12 7.12 -4.09 0.41
N ILE A 13 6.24 -4.17 -0.60
CA ILE A 13 5.62 -5.40 -1.10
C ILE A 13 6.13 -5.66 -2.52
N ASN A 14 7.25 -6.38 -2.61
CA ASN A 14 7.89 -6.71 -3.89
C ASN A 14 7.32 -7.99 -4.52
N ALA A 15 7.64 -8.23 -5.79
CA ALA A 15 7.22 -9.42 -6.53
C ALA A 15 7.53 -10.75 -5.81
N ALA A 16 8.70 -10.87 -5.19
CA ALA A 16 9.09 -12.10 -4.48
C ALA A 16 8.16 -12.44 -3.31
N LEU A 17 7.69 -11.42 -2.58
CA LEU A 17 6.70 -11.61 -1.51
C LEU A 17 5.32 -11.98 -2.07
N ILE A 18 4.91 -11.33 -3.16
CA ILE A 18 3.64 -11.63 -3.84
C ILE A 18 3.63 -13.09 -4.33
N ASP A 19 4.73 -13.52 -4.97
CA ASP A 19 4.87 -14.89 -5.49
C ASP A 19 4.92 -15.95 -4.38
N ALA A 20 5.43 -15.60 -3.20
CA ALA A 20 5.43 -16.49 -2.03
C ALA A 20 4.03 -16.77 -1.46
N LEU A 21 3.00 -16.03 -1.90
CA LEU A 21 1.60 -16.14 -1.48
C LEU A 21 0.73 -16.57 -2.68
N PRO A 22 0.68 -17.88 -3.01
CA PRO A 22 0.05 -18.35 -4.24
C PRO A 22 -1.47 -18.14 -4.30
N HIS A 23 -2.13 -17.91 -3.17
CA HIS A 23 -3.57 -17.67 -3.08
C HIS A 23 -3.91 -16.23 -2.67
N LEU A 24 -2.97 -15.30 -2.80
CA LEU A 24 -3.20 -13.89 -2.49
C LEU A 24 -4.22 -13.32 -3.48
N GLU A 25 -5.20 -12.59 -2.96
CA GLU A 25 -6.30 -11.99 -3.73
C GLU A 25 -6.34 -10.47 -3.56
N ILE A 26 -5.92 -9.95 -2.40
CA ILE A 26 -5.94 -8.52 -2.09
C ILE A 26 -4.72 -8.07 -1.27
N ILE A 27 -4.21 -6.88 -1.61
CA ILE A 27 -3.24 -6.12 -0.83
C ILE A 27 -3.91 -4.80 -0.42
N ALA A 28 -4.14 -4.60 0.87
CA ALA A 28 -4.67 -3.37 1.42
C ALA A 28 -3.52 -2.51 1.97
N ASN A 29 -3.14 -1.47 1.22
CA ASN A 29 -2.06 -0.56 1.58
C ASN A 29 -2.49 0.47 2.62
N PHE A 30 -1.69 0.61 3.67
CA PHE A 30 -1.86 1.65 4.68
C PHE A 30 -1.15 2.92 4.21
N GLY A 31 -1.93 3.93 3.81
CA GLY A 31 -1.45 5.19 3.24
C GLY A 31 -1.99 5.45 1.84
N VAL A 32 -1.98 6.71 1.42
CA VAL A 32 -2.38 7.14 0.06
C VAL A 32 -1.35 6.72 -0.96
N GLY A 33 -0.07 6.92 -0.67
CA GLY A 33 1.05 6.47 -1.50
C GLY A 33 1.20 4.95 -1.42
N TYR A 34 1.32 4.32 -2.59
CA TYR A 34 1.42 2.86 -2.74
C TYR A 34 2.60 2.44 -3.63
N ASP A 35 3.57 3.34 -3.83
CA ASP A 35 4.79 3.11 -4.62
C ASP A 35 5.66 1.97 -4.07
N SER A 36 5.54 1.66 -2.77
CA SER A 36 6.23 0.54 -2.15
C SER A 36 5.65 -0.83 -2.53
N VAL A 37 4.47 -0.88 -3.16
CA VAL A 37 3.85 -2.10 -3.68
C VAL A 37 4.19 -2.23 -5.16
N ASP A 38 4.67 -3.41 -5.59
CA ASP A 38 4.81 -3.71 -7.03
C ASP A 38 3.43 -3.96 -7.66
N VAL A 39 2.69 -2.86 -7.85
CA VAL A 39 1.31 -2.86 -8.38
C VAL A 39 1.23 -3.44 -9.79
N HIS A 40 2.31 -3.34 -10.57
CA HIS A 40 2.37 -3.94 -11.90
C HIS A 40 2.45 -5.46 -11.82
N HIS A 41 3.26 -6.01 -10.91
CA HIS A 41 3.29 -7.45 -10.67
C HIS A 41 1.97 -7.94 -10.06
N ALA A 42 1.40 -7.23 -9.08
CA ALA A 42 0.10 -7.56 -8.51
C ALA A 42 -1.00 -7.61 -9.60
N ALA A 43 -1.04 -6.62 -10.50
CA ALA A 43 -1.98 -6.59 -11.61
C ALA A 43 -1.79 -7.78 -12.57
N ARG A 44 -0.55 -8.14 -12.93
CA ARG A 44 -0.27 -9.33 -13.77
C ARG A 44 -0.74 -10.63 -13.12
N ARG A 45 -0.75 -10.69 -11.79
CA ARG A 45 -1.24 -11.82 -10.98
C ARG A 45 -2.75 -11.78 -10.72
N GLY A 46 -3.46 -10.73 -11.14
CA GLY A 46 -4.89 -10.55 -10.89
C GLY A 46 -5.22 -10.21 -9.43
N ILE A 47 -4.28 -9.62 -8.70
CA ILE A 47 -4.42 -9.28 -7.27
C ILE A 47 -4.90 -7.83 -7.15
N MET A 48 -5.96 -7.62 -6.37
CA MET A 48 -6.49 -6.29 -6.09
C MET A 48 -5.55 -5.52 -5.15
N VAL A 49 -5.33 -4.23 -5.43
CA VAL A 49 -4.60 -3.34 -4.53
C VAL A 49 -5.53 -2.18 -4.15
N THR A 50 -5.64 -1.91 -2.86
CA THR A 50 -6.36 -0.73 -2.34
C THR A 50 -5.41 0.15 -1.53
N ASN A 51 -5.76 1.42 -1.35
CA ASN A 51 -5.06 2.39 -0.52
C ASN A 51 -6.07 3.13 0.38
N THR A 52 -5.62 4.14 1.12
CA THR A 52 -6.47 4.93 2.02
C THR A 52 -6.56 6.41 1.58
N PRO A 53 -7.23 6.71 0.45
CA PRO A 53 -7.45 8.08 -0.02
C PRO A 53 -8.30 8.88 0.96
N ASP A 54 -8.22 10.21 0.83
CA ASP A 54 -9.07 11.22 1.48
C ASP A 54 -8.92 11.37 3.00
N VAL A 55 -8.87 10.28 3.76
CA VAL A 55 -8.92 10.26 5.23
C VAL A 55 -7.72 10.92 5.92
N LEU A 56 -6.65 11.18 5.18
CA LEU A 56 -5.41 11.76 5.70
C LEU A 56 -5.02 13.08 5.02
N THR A 57 -5.89 13.63 4.16
CA THR A 57 -5.60 14.84 3.39
C THR A 57 -5.35 16.04 4.30
N GLU A 58 -6.27 16.32 5.23
CA GLU A 58 -6.18 17.50 6.11
C GLU A 58 -4.99 17.38 7.08
N GLU A 59 -4.77 16.22 7.69
CA GLU A 59 -3.67 16.00 8.65
C GLU A 59 -2.28 16.16 8.00
N VAL A 60 -2.12 15.68 6.76
CA VAL A 60 -0.88 15.87 6.01
C VAL A 60 -0.72 17.33 5.59
N ALA A 61 -1.80 18.03 5.24
CA ALA A 61 -1.77 19.45 4.91
C ALA A 61 -1.36 20.32 6.12
N ASP A 62 -1.94 20.06 7.29
CA ASP A 62 -1.60 20.74 8.55
C ASP A 62 -0.13 20.53 8.91
N THR A 63 0.37 19.31 8.76
CA THR A 63 1.79 19.00 8.99
C THR A 63 2.69 19.77 8.02
N ALA A 64 2.31 19.86 6.74
CA ALA A 64 3.08 20.58 5.73
C ALA A 64 3.16 22.08 6.03
N LEU A 65 2.04 22.70 6.43
CA LEU A 65 2.00 24.12 6.83
C LEU A 65 2.75 24.36 8.14
N GLY A 66 2.59 23.47 9.12
CA GLY A 66 3.34 23.51 10.37
C GLY A 66 4.85 23.44 10.13
N LEU A 67 5.31 22.58 9.23
CA LEU A 67 6.72 22.52 8.84
C LEU A 67 7.18 23.81 8.15
N LEU A 68 6.39 24.36 7.22
CA LEU A 68 6.72 25.60 6.51
C LEU A 68 6.93 26.79 7.45
N ILE A 69 6.10 26.91 8.49
CA ILE A 69 6.21 28.00 9.47
C ILE A 69 7.38 27.79 10.43
N ASN A 70 7.74 26.53 10.71
CA ASN A 70 8.82 26.17 11.63
C ASN A 70 10.23 26.27 11.01
N THR A 71 10.35 26.48 9.70
CA THR A 71 11.62 26.64 8.96
C THR A 71 11.96 28.10 8.71
#